data_AF-A0A938GD16-F1
#
_entry.id   AF-A0A938GD16-F1
#
_cell.length_a   1.000
_cell.length_b   1.000
_cell.length_c   1.000
_cell.angle_alpha   90.00
_cell.angle_beta   90.00
_cell.angle_gamma   90.00
#
_symmetry.space_group_name_H-M   'P 1'
#
loop_
_entity.id
_entity.type
_entity.pdbx_description
1 polymer ?
#
loop_
_entity_poly.entity_id
_entity_poly.type
_entity_poly.pdbx_seq_one_letter_code
_entity_poly.pdbx_strand_id
1 'polypeptide(L)'
;MRHATNHQFDWPPRAACAHLSLSLWALSLFAGSLALPAAIAANPPKFGAEKHWSFEPITKPKLPAQPTSAPTEIDRFMISALQARALSLSASIPRWQWIRRATFDLIGLPPTWDEVRAFVEDPSTDAREKVIDRLLNSPRYGERWGRHWLDLARYADTHGGSAIGFTKFPFSYSYRDYVIRALNTDVPYDRFVTEQLAADQLGLAERDPALAGLGFLTVGLQYRNRH
;
A
#
# COMPACT_ATOMS: atom_id res chain seq x y z
N MET A 1 30.81 7.62 -1.97
CA MET A 1 31.62 6.68 -1.16
C MET A 1 30.72 6.09 -0.09
N ARG A 2 30.80 4.76 0.07
CA ARG A 2 30.08 3.85 1.00
C ARG A 2 28.64 3.47 0.67
N HIS A 3 28.53 2.20 0.27
CA HIS A 3 27.35 1.37 0.22
C HIS A 3 26.71 1.18 1.60
N ALA A 4 25.37 1.11 1.64
CA ALA A 4 24.64 0.29 2.59
C ALA A 4 23.36 -0.23 1.90
N THR A 5 23.36 -1.53 1.61
CA THR A 5 22.24 -2.30 1.08
C THR A 5 21.30 -2.67 2.23
N ASN A 6 20.07 -2.17 2.21
CA ASN A 6 18.95 -2.73 2.98
C ASN A 6 17.68 -2.41 2.20
N HIS A 7 17.08 -3.42 1.55
CA HIS A 7 15.83 -3.25 0.79
C HIS A 7 14.85 -4.35 1.18
N GLN A 8 14.20 -4.13 2.32
CA GLN A 8 12.83 -4.56 2.58
C GLN A 8 11.94 -3.51 1.89
N PHE A 9 10.92 -3.92 1.16
CA PHE A 9 9.98 -2.99 0.53
C PHE A 9 9.07 -2.41 1.62
N ASP A 10 9.48 -1.26 2.15
CA ASP A 10 8.68 -0.41 3.05
C ASP A 10 8.15 0.80 2.25
N TRP A 11 6.85 1.06 2.36
CA TRP A 11 6.25 2.37 2.09
C TRP A 11 6.93 3.42 3.00
N PRO A 12 7.18 4.69 2.60
CA PRO A 12 8.21 5.52 3.25
C PRO A 12 7.79 6.07 4.64
N PRO A 13 8.40 5.65 5.77
CA PRO A 13 8.17 6.26 7.08
C PRO A 13 9.32 7.21 7.47
N ARG A 14 9.00 8.32 8.14
CA ARG A 14 9.90 9.47 8.40
C ARG A 14 10.87 9.35 9.61
N ALA A 15 11.01 8.24 10.32
CA ALA A 15 11.93 8.20 11.48
C ALA A 15 12.46 6.80 11.83
N ALA A 16 13.71 6.77 12.31
CA ALA A 16 14.51 5.57 12.59
C ALA A 16 14.07 4.82 13.87
N CYS A 17 13.91 3.50 13.76
CA CYS A 17 13.72 2.57 14.87
C CYS A 17 15.01 2.38 15.69
N ALA A 18 14.88 2.40 17.02
CA ALA A 18 15.89 1.98 17.97
C ALA A 18 16.07 0.45 17.98
N HIS A 19 17.32 0.01 18.09
CA HIS A 19 17.73 -1.39 18.05
C HIS A 19 17.39 -2.14 19.35
N LEU A 20 16.70 -3.28 19.26
CA LEU A 20 16.73 -4.33 20.28
C LEU A 20 17.15 -5.64 19.62
N SER A 21 18.31 -6.14 20.07
CA SER A 21 18.95 -7.37 19.63
C SER A 21 18.19 -8.61 20.13
N LEU A 22 17.61 -9.40 19.22
CA LEU A 22 17.17 -10.77 19.53
C LEU A 22 18.36 -11.73 19.40
N SER A 23 19.10 -11.90 20.50
CA SER A 23 19.91 -13.10 20.73
C SER A 23 19.54 -13.59 22.12
N LEU A 24 18.72 -14.64 22.21
CA LEU A 24 18.54 -15.54 23.37
C LEU A 24 17.21 -16.31 23.24
N TRP A 25 17.14 -17.34 22.39
CA TRP A 25 16.24 -18.50 22.57
C TRP A 25 16.80 -19.68 21.77
N ALA A 26 17.93 -20.21 22.23
CA ALA A 26 18.46 -21.49 21.79
C ALA A 26 18.86 -22.27 23.04
N LEU A 27 17.92 -23.02 23.61
CA LEU A 27 18.10 -24.21 24.46
C LEU A 27 16.84 -24.46 25.30
N SER A 28 15.96 -25.33 24.81
CA SER A 28 15.27 -26.33 25.65
C SER A 28 14.27 -27.14 24.82
N LEU A 29 14.31 -28.47 25.03
CA LEU A 29 13.29 -29.49 24.71
C LEU A 29 13.48 -30.30 23.42
N PHE A 30 14.49 -31.17 23.45
CA PHE A 30 14.38 -32.54 22.93
C PHE A 30 13.84 -33.43 24.04
N ALA A 31 12.58 -33.89 23.94
CA ALA A 31 12.09 -35.17 24.47
C ALA A 31 10.57 -35.28 24.26
N GLY A 32 10.14 -36.09 23.29
CA GLY A 32 8.73 -36.45 23.15
C GLY A 32 8.27 -36.69 21.72
N SER A 33 8.87 -37.66 21.02
CA SER A 33 8.32 -38.17 19.75
C SER A 33 7.02 -38.93 19.99
N LEU A 34 5.89 -38.26 19.79
CA LEU A 34 4.65 -38.89 19.36
C LEU A 34 4.45 -38.47 17.90
N ALA A 35 4.89 -39.34 16.99
CA ALA A 35 4.67 -39.18 15.57
C ALA A 35 3.17 -39.27 15.29
N LEU A 36 2.49 -38.13 15.21
CA LEU A 36 1.24 -38.05 14.46
C LEU A 36 1.59 -38.30 12.99
N PRO A 37 0.93 -39.24 12.30
CA PRO A 37 1.06 -39.34 10.87
C PRO A 37 0.47 -38.07 10.27
N ALA A 38 1.34 -37.20 9.75
CA ALA A 38 0.97 -36.10 8.88
C ALA A 38 0.47 -36.68 7.54
N ALA A 39 -0.73 -37.25 7.58
CA ALA A 39 -1.48 -37.68 6.41
C ALA A 39 -2.61 -36.69 6.15
N ILE A 40 -2.24 -35.43 5.90
CA ILE A 40 -2.97 -34.62 4.92
C ILE A 40 -2.13 -34.71 3.66
N ALA A 41 -2.26 -35.84 2.96
CA ALA A 41 -1.89 -35.91 1.54
C ALA A 41 -2.93 -35.11 0.76
N ALA A 42 -2.91 -33.80 0.90
CA ALA A 42 -3.45 -32.93 -0.12
C ALA A 42 -2.38 -32.92 -1.22
N ASN A 43 -2.56 -33.72 -2.27
CA ASN A 43 -1.85 -33.47 -3.52
C ASN A 43 -2.06 -31.98 -3.82
N PRO A 44 -1.03 -31.11 -3.70
CA PRO A 44 -1.21 -29.73 -4.09
C PRO A 44 -1.62 -29.77 -5.56
N PRO A 45 -2.67 -29.03 -5.95
CA PRO A 45 -3.09 -29.03 -7.34
C PRO A 45 -1.87 -28.72 -8.19
N LYS A 46 -1.55 -29.61 -9.14
CA LYS A 46 -0.44 -29.46 -10.09
C LYS A 46 -0.76 -28.36 -11.11
N PHE A 47 -1.00 -27.15 -10.63
CA PHE A 47 -0.57 -25.98 -11.38
C PHE A 47 0.95 -26.10 -11.46
N GLY A 48 1.59 -25.78 -12.58
CA GLY A 48 3.05 -25.66 -12.65
C GLY A 48 3.56 -24.48 -11.82
N ALA A 49 3.13 -24.42 -10.55
CA ALA A 49 3.29 -23.35 -9.59
C ALA A 49 4.76 -23.25 -9.19
N GLU A 50 5.52 -24.35 -9.21
CA GLU A 50 6.96 -24.32 -9.01
C GLU A 50 7.72 -23.43 -10.01
N LYS A 51 7.12 -23.09 -11.17
CA LYS A 51 7.69 -22.17 -12.17
C LYS A 51 6.91 -20.86 -12.31
N HIS A 52 5.95 -20.58 -11.42
CA HIS A 52 5.23 -19.32 -11.47
C HIS A 52 6.13 -18.22 -10.91
N TRP A 53 6.27 -17.12 -11.65
CA TRP A 53 7.19 -16.00 -11.37
C TRP A 53 7.08 -15.45 -9.93
N SER A 54 5.92 -15.57 -9.27
CA SER A 54 5.69 -15.11 -7.90
C SER A 54 6.35 -15.99 -6.83
N PHE A 55 6.73 -17.22 -7.15
CA PHE A 55 7.41 -18.16 -6.24
C PHE A 55 8.91 -18.27 -6.53
N GLU A 56 9.41 -17.59 -7.57
CA GLU A 56 10.84 -17.51 -7.82
C GLU A 56 11.52 -16.51 -6.87
N PRO A 57 12.76 -16.79 -6.41
CA PRO A 57 13.50 -15.85 -5.59
C PRO A 57 13.70 -14.51 -6.28
N ILE A 58 13.45 -13.41 -5.57
CA ILE A 58 13.72 -12.06 -6.08
C ILE A 58 15.23 -11.87 -6.19
N THR A 59 15.72 -11.69 -7.41
CA THR A 59 17.14 -11.40 -7.68
C THR A 59 17.31 -9.93 -8.07
N LYS A 60 18.43 -9.32 -7.68
CA LYS A 60 18.73 -7.93 -8.06
C LYS A 60 19.26 -7.92 -9.51
N PRO A 61 18.53 -7.35 -10.48
CA PRO A 61 18.97 -7.34 -11.86
C PRO A 61 20.21 -6.47 -12.05
N LYS A 62 21.08 -6.83 -12.99
CA LYS A 62 22.23 -6.01 -13.37
C LYS A 62 21.74 -4.73 -14.05
N LEU A 63 22.24 -3.58 -13.60
CA LEU A 63 21.91 -2.28 -14.17
C LEU A 63 22.40 -2.18 -15.63
N PRO A 64 21.58 -1.68 -16.57
CA PRO A 64 22.02 -1.39 -17.94
C PRO A 64 23.14 -0.35 -17.96
N ALA A 65 24.06 -0.47 -18.92
CA ALA A 65 25.21 0.42 -19.07
C ALA A 65 24.89 1.78 -19.73
N GLN A 66 23.68 1.95 -20.27
CA GLN A 66 23.18 3.15 -20.97
C GLN A 66 22.72 4.25 -19.97
N PRO A 67 22.70 5.52 -20.39
CA PRO A 67 23.65 6.56 -19.98
C PRO A 67 23.50 7.06 -18.53
N THR A 68 24.58 7.66 -18.01
CA THR A 68 24.69 8.27 -16.67
C THR A 68 23.69 9.40 -16.39
N SER A 69 23.00 9.92 -17.42
CA SER A 69 22.01 11.00 -17.32
C SER A 69 20.64 10.55 -16.79
N ALA A 70 20.45 9.25 -16.52
CA ALA A 70 19.24 8.74 -15.88
C ALA A 70 19.17 9.20 -14.40
N PRO A 71 18.10 9.88 -13.97
CA PRO A 71 17.98 10.42 -12.62
C PRO A 71 17.81 9.32 -11.55
N THR A 72 17.22 8.17 -11.89
CA THR A 72 17.08 7.02 -11.00
C THR A 72 17.59 5.71 -11.62
N GLU A 73 17.83 4.68 -10.79
CA GLU A 73 18.20 3.34 -11.27
C GLU A 73 17.11 2.72 -12.15
N ILE A 74 15.84 3.00 -11.85
CA ILE A 74 14.67 2.52 -12.61
C ILE A 74 14.65 3.15 -14.01
N ASP A 75 14.97 4.45 -14.09
CA ASP A 75 15.01 5.16 -15.37
C ASP A 75 16.03 4.58 -16.33
N ARG A 76 17.13 3.97 -15.84
CA ARG A 76 18.10 3.28 -16.70
C ARG A 76 17.47 2.09 -17.43
N PHE A 77 16.63 1.31 -16.75
CA PHE A 77 15.91 0.21 -17.38
C PHE A 77 14.92 0.72 -18.43
N MET A 78 14.18 1.79 -18.12
CA MET A 78 13.24 2.38 -19.07
C MET A 78 13.93 2.95 -20.30
N ILE A 79 14.99 3.75 -20.11
CA ILE A 79 15.76 4.34 -21.21
C ILE A 79 16.37 3.24 -22.08
N SER A 80 16.97 2.21 -21.47
CA SER A 80 17.52 1.07 -22.20
C SER A 80 16.45 0.35 -23.03
N ALA A 81 15.25 0.14 -22.50
CA ALA A 81 14.15 -0.51 -23.20
C ALA A 81 13.60 0.35 -24.35
N LEU A 82 13.52 1.68 -24.16
CA LEU A 82 13.09 2.62 -25.20
C LEU A 82 14.10 2.68 -26.36
N GLN A 83 15.40 2.81 -26.04
CA GLN A 83 16.46 2.86 -27.04
C GLN A 83 16.53 1.59 -27.89
N ALA A 84 16.36 0.41 -27.28
CA ALA A 84 16.30 -0.86 -28.02
C ALA A 84 15.14 -0.90 -29.04
N ARG A 85 14.12 -0.05 -28.85
CA ARG A 85 12.96 0.10 -29.74
C ARG A 85 13.03 1.37 -30.59
N ALA A 86 14.17 2.05 -30.62
CA ALA A 86 14.35 3.35 -31.29
C ALA A 86 13.36 4.44 -30.81
N LEU A 87 12.96 4.39 -29.54
CA LEU A 87 12.09 5.36 -28.88
C LEU A 87 12.90 6.25 -27.93
N SER A 88 12.35 7.42 -27.62
CA SER A 88 12.89 8.38 -26.65
C SER A 88 11.86 8.73 -25.57
N LEU A 89 12.34 9.32 -24.47
CA LEU A 89 11.46 9.87 -23.45
C LEU A 89 10.66 11.05 -24.00
N SER A 90 9.46 11.22 -23.49
CA SER A 90 8.65 12.41 -23.78
C SER A 90 9.31 13.68 -23.22
N ALA A 91 8.97 14.83 -23.81
CA ALA A 91 9.41 16.12 -23.32
C ALA A 91 8.95 16.36 -21.87
N SER A 92 9.79 17.03 -21.08
CA SER A 92 9.44 17.39 -19.71
C SER A 92 8.24 18.35 -19.68
N ILE A 93 7.37 18.13 -18.72
CA ILE A 93 6.13 18.89 -18.54
C ILE A 93 6.44 20.20 -17.80
N PRO A 94 5.83 21.34 -18.19
CA PRO A 94 6.03 22.61 -17.49
C PRO A 94 5.49 22.54 -16.05
N ARG A 95 6.10 23.31 -15.13
CA ARG A 95 5.81 23.26 -13.68
C ARG A 95 4.31 23.38 -13.35
N TRP A 96 3.60 24.30 -13.99
CA TRP A 96 2.17 24.50 -13.76
C TRP A 96 1.30 23.28 -14.15
N GLN A 97 1.68 22.54 -15.20
CA GLN A 97 0.99 21.29 -15.57
C GLN A 97 1.32 20.18 -14.58
N TRP A 98 2.57 20.13 -14.11
CA TRP A 98 3.01 19.12 -13.15
C TRP A 98 2.26 19.22 -11.81
N ILE A 99 2.16 20.41 -11.20
CA ILE A 99 1.44 20.59 -9.93
C ILE A 99 -0.04 20.27 -10.06
N ARG A 100 -0.65 20.63 -11.20
CA ARG A 100 -2.05 20.29 -11.48
C ARG A 100 -2.25 18.77 -11.46
N ARG A 101 -1.40 18.00 -12.15
CA ARG A 101 -1.48 16.53 -12.16
C ARG A 101 -1.26 15.96 -10.77
N ALA A 102 -0.18 16.36 -10.09
CA ALA A 102 0.14 15.87 -8.74
C ALA A 102 -1.01 16.09 -7.74
N THR A 103 -1.67 17.25 -7.79
CA THR A 103 -2.79 17.56 -6.89
C THR A 103 -4.04 16.73 -7.21
N PHE A 104 -4.37 16.55 -8.49
CA PHE A 104 -5.48 15.68 -8.88
C PHE A 104 -5.21 14.21 -8.54
N ASP A 105 -3.98 13.74 -8.74
CA ASP A 105 -3.62 12.35 -8.49
C ASP A 105 -3.63 12.04 -6.99
N LEU A 106 -3.04 12.91 -6.16
CA LEU A 106 -2.90 12.65 -4.72
C LEU A 106 -4.14 12.97 -3.90
N ILE A 107 -4.82 14.09 -4.19
CA ILE A 107 -5.95 14.56 -3.37
C ILE A 107 -7.25 14.73 -4.16
N GLY A 108 -7.26 14.46 -5.47
CA GLY A 108 -8.48 14.50 -6.30
C GLY A 108 -9.00 15.89 -6.64
N LEU A 109 -8.27 16.96 -6.32
CA LEU A 109 -8.73 18.35 -6.45
C LEU A 109 -7.73 19.21 -7.24
N PRO A 110 -8.17 20.30 -7.87
CA PRO A 110 -7.25 21.24 -8.51
C PRO A 110 -6.44 22.02 -7.45
N PRO A 111 -5.21 22.43 -7.76
CA PRO A 111 -4.46 23.36 -6.91
C PRO A 111 -5.07 24.75 -6.97
N THR A 112 -4.84 25.57 -5.93
CA THR A 112 -5.23 26.98 -5.95
C THR A 112 -4.28 27.81 -6.80
N TRP A 113 -4.69 29.01 -7.21
CA TRP A 113 -3.83 29.93 -7.95
C TRP A 113 -2.56 30.30 -7.17
N ASP A 114 -2.67 30.50 -5.86
CA ASP A 114 -1.54 30.85 -5.00
C ASP A 114 -0.56 29.68 -4.86
N GLU A 115 -1.06 28.44 -4.75
CA GLU A 115 -0.23 27.24 -4.73
C GLU A 115 0.53 27.05 -6.05
N VAL A 116 -0.13 27.30 -7.19
CA VAL A 116 0.53 27.24 -8.50
C VAL A 116 1.61 28.30 -8.61
N ARG A 117 1.33 29.55 -8.22
CA ARG A 117 2.30 30.64 -8.25
C ARG A 117 3.51 30.32 -7.37
N ALA A 118 3.27 29.97 -6.10
CA ALA A 118 4.31 29.62 -5.15
C ALA A 118 5.21 28.48 -5.69
N PHE A 119 4.63 27.44 -6.28
CA PHE A 119 5.41 26.34 -6.85
C PHE A 119 6.14 26.71 -8.14
N VAL A 120 5.56 27.53 -9.02
CA VAL A 120 6.21 27.92 -10.28
C VAL A 120 7.38 28.85 -10.02
N GLU A 121 7.25 29.74 -9.04
CA GLU A 121 8.26 30.74 -8.68
C GLU A 121 9.33 30.21 -7.71
N ASP A 122 9.11 29.06 -7.04
CA ASP A 122 10.10 28.47 -6.12
C ASP A 122 11.36 27.99 -6.88
N PRO A 123 12.54 28.63 -6.69
CA PRO A 123 13.76 28.25 -7.37
C PRO A 123 14.44 27.05 -6.70
N SER A 124 13.93 26.54 -5.58
CA SER A 124 14.58 25.48 -4.83
C SER A 124 14.60 24.16 -5.61
N THR A 125 15.67 23.38 -5.40
CA THR A 125 15.84 22.08 -6.03
C THR A 125 14.87 21.03 -5.50
N ASP A 126 14.33 21.25 -4.30
CA ASP A 126 13.37 20.41 -3.58
C ASP A 126 11.90 20.88 -3.69
N ALA A 127 11.60 21.79 -4.62
CA ALA A 127 10.27 22.39 -4.73
C ALA A 127 9.16 21.36 -5.02
N ARG A 128 9.48 20.26 -5.72
CA ARG A 128 8.51 19.18 -5.99
C ARG A 128 8.22 18.40 -4.73
N GLU A 129 9.26 18.05 -3.98
CA GLU A 129 9.22 17.31 -2.73
C GLU A 129 8.36 18.06 -1.70
N LYS A 130 8.55 19.39 -1.56
CA LYS A 130 7.69 20.23 -0.70
C LYS A 130 6.20 20.14 -1.07
N VAL A 131 5.88 20.16 -2.37
CA VAL A 131 4.50 20.02 -2.84
C VAL A 131 3.95 18.64 -2.51
N ILE A 132 4.70 17.57 -2.78
CA ILE A 132 4.28 16.20 -2.47
C ILE A 132 4.07 16.03 -0.96
N ASP A 133 5.02 16.48 -0.13
CA ASP A 133 4.91 16.43 1.33
C ASP A 133 3.66 17.15 1.84
N ARG A 134 3.38 18.34 1.32
CA ARG A 134 2.14 19.07 1.65
C ARG A 134 0.90 18.30 1.26
N LEU A 135 0.90 17.66 0.08
CA LEU A 135 -0.25 16.90 -0.41
C LEU A 135 -0.47 15.60 0.38
N LEU A 136 0.59 14.87 0.72
CA LEU A 136 0.52 13.66 1.54
C LEU A 136 0.08 13.96 2.98
N ASN A 137 0.47 15.11 3.53
CA ASN A 137 0.02 15.56 4.86
C ASN A 137 -1.40 16.16 4.87
N SER A 138 -2.05 16.28 3.71
CA SER A 138 -3.42 16.79 3.63
C SER A 138 -4.42 15.72 4.06
N PRO A 139 -5.43 16.02 4.88
CA PRO A 139 -6.46 15.03 5.25
C PRO A 139 -7.23 14.49 4.03
N ARG A 140 -7.23 15.25 2.91
CA ARG A 140 -7.84 14.86 1.65
C ARG A 140 -7.11 13.71 0.94
N TYR A 141 -5.85 13.46 1.31
CA TYR A 141 -5.10 12.32 0.80
C TYR A 141 -5.80 11.01 1.19
N GLY A 142 -6.07 10.81 2.49
CA GLY A 142 -6.80 9.64 2.99
C GLY A 142 -8.22 9.55 2.44
N GLU A 143 -8.92 10.67 2.23
CA GLU A 143 -10.23 10.68 1.58
C GLU A 143 -10.16 10.17 0.13
N ARG A 144 -9.18 10.63 -0.63
CA ARG A 144 -8.97 10.25 -2.03
C ARG A 144 -8.56 8.79 -2.15
N TRP A 145 -7.55 8.37 -1.41
CA TRP A 145 -7.01 7.02 -1.47
C TRP A 145 -7.89 5.99 -0.77
N GLY A 146 -8.61 6.40 0.27
CA GLY A 146 -9.61 5.59 0.93
C GLY A 146 -10.70 5.13 -0.02
N ARG A 147 -11.12 5.97 -0.97
CA ARG A 147 -12.06 5.58 -2.04
C ARG A 147 -11.56 4.37 -2.82
N HIS A 148 -10.30 4.39 -3.25
CA HIS A 148 -9.71 3.28 -4.03
C HIS A 148 -9.66 1.98 -3.23
N TRP A 149 -9.31 2.06 -1.93
CA TRP A 149 -9.33 0.89 -1.06
C TRP A 149 -10.76 0.36 -0.86
N LEU A 150 -11.72 1.25 -0.57
CA LEU A 150 -13.10 0.87 -0.31
C LEU A 150 -13.81 0.29 -1.54
N ASP A 151 -13.42 0.72 -2.74
CA ASP A 151 -13.85 0.10 -4.01
C ASP A 151 -13.39 -1.38 -4.08
N LEU A 152 -12.13 -1.66 -3.68
CA LEU A 152 -11.57 -3.02 -3.64
C LEU A 152 -12.19 -3.86 -2.52
N ALA A 153 -12.38 -3.27 -1.34
CA ALA A 153 -13.04 -3.92 -0.20
C ALA A 153 -14.54 -4.11 -0.40
N ARG A 154 -15.10 -3.64 -1.53
CA ARG A 154 -16.54 -3.74 -1.86
C ARG A 154 -17.43 -3.12 -0.80
N TYR A 155 -16.96 -2.02 -0.22
CA TYR A 155 -17.69 -1.24 0.77
C TYR A 155 -19.07 -0.85 0.26
N ALA A 156 -20.09 -1.01 1.10
CA ALA A 156 -21.44 -0.56 0.82
C ALA A 156 -22.12 -0.11 2.11
N ASP A 157 -22.84 1.01 2.07
CA ASP A 157 -23.67 1.46 3.19
C ASP A 157 -24.93 0.60 3.37
N THR A 158 -25.24 -0.24 2.39
CA THR A 158 -26.44 -1.07 2.34
C THR A 158 -26.11 -2.51 1.97
N HIS A 159 -26.91 -3.44 2.49
CA HIS A 159 -26.97 -4.82 2.02
C HIS A 159 -28.33 -5.12 1.39
N GLY A 160 -28.37 -6.20 0.62
CA GLY A 160 -29.56 -6.64 -0.11
C GLY A 160 -29.40 -6.49 -1.62
N GLY A 161 -30.41 -6.97 -2.35
CA GLY A 161 -30.51 -6.87 -3.80
C GLY A 161 -31.88 -6.34 -4.22
N SER A 162 -32.05 -6.04 -5.51
CA SER A 162 -33.25 -5.39 -6.06
C SER A 162 -34.57 -6.06 -5.71
N ALA A 163 -34.56 -7.37 -5.39
CA ALA A 163 -35.76 -8.14 -5.05
C ALA A 163 -36.20 -8.06 -3.58
N ILE A 164 -35.36 -7.58 -2.64
CA ILE A 164 -35.61 -7.67 -1.18
C ILE A 164 -35.52 -6.30 -0.48
N GLY A 165 -35.19 -5.24 -1.22
CA GLY A 165 -34.95 -3.90 -0.68
C GLY A 165 -33.51 -3.72 -0.18
N PHE A 166 -33.08 -2.46 -0.11
CA PHE A 166 -31.76 -2.09 0.43
C PHE A 166 -31.90 -1.75 1.92
N THR A 167 -31.30 -2.57 2.78
CA THR A 167 -31.24 -2.30 4.22
C THR A 167 -29.88 -1.69 4.55
N LYS A 168 -29.85 -0.60 5.32
CA LYS A 168 -28.60 0.04 5.72
C LYS A 168 -27.85 -0.79 6.75
N PHE A 169 -26.53 -0.87 6.63
CA PHE A 169 -25.68 -1.32 7.72
C PHE A 169 -25.60 -0.20 8.78
N PRO A 170 -26.05 -0.43 10.02
CA PRO A 170 -25.82 0.53 11.09
C PRO A 170 -24.30 0.69 11.26
N PHE A 171 -23.81 1.93 11.23
CA PHE A 171 -22.40 2.27 11.45
C PHE A 171 -21.38 1.83 10.37
N SER A 172 -21.80 1.51 9.13
CA SER A 172 -20.86 1.23 8.02
C SER A 172 -19.77 2.29 7.87
N TYR A 173 -20.14 3.55 8.06
CA TYR A 173 -19.25 4.70 7.97
C TYR A 173 -18.04 4.61 8.91
N SER A 174 -18.12 3.85 10.02
CA SER A 174 -17.01 3.71 10.95
C SER A 174 -15.81 3.01 10.30
N TYR A 175 -16.05 2.04 9.41
CA TYR A 175 -15.00 1.38 8.63
C TYR A 175 -14.42 2.29 7.55
N ARG A 176 -15.26 3.06 6.85
CA ARG A 176 -14.79 4.10 5.92
C ARG A 176 -13.87 5.09 6.63
N ASP A 177 -14.31 5.61 7.78
CA ASP A 177 -13.57 6.60 8.56
C ASP A 177 -12.28 5.99 9.14
N TYR A 178 -12.30 4.69 9.50
CA TYR A 178 -11.09 3.92 9.83
C TYR A 178 -10.09 3.91 8.67
N VAL A 179 -10.50 3.56 7.46
CA VAL A 179 -9.60 3.49 6.29
C VAL A 179 -8.99 4.86 6.00
N ILE A 180 -9.82 5.91 6.00
CA ILE A 180 -9.36 7.29 5.76
C ILE A 180 -8.34 7.70 6.82
N ARG A 181 -8.62 7.42 8.10
CA ARG A 181 -7.70 7.70 9.20
C ARG A 181 -6.40 6.93 9.04
N ALA A 182 -6.47 5.62 8.81
CA ALA A 182 -5.29 4.76 8.70
C ALA A 182 -4.33 5.24 7.60
N LEU A 183 -4.86 5.68 6.46
CA LEU A 183 -4.06 6.27 5.38
C LEU A 183 -3.45 7.62 5.78
N ASN A 184 -4.21 8.49 6.44
CA ASN A 184 -3.73 9.81 6.86
C ASN A 184 -2.70 9.73 8.00
N THR A 185 -2.77 8.70 8.85
CA THR A 185 -1.81 8.48 9.94
C THR A 185 -0.68 7.53 9.58
N ASP A 186 -0.59 7.13 8.31
CA ASP A 186 0.47 6.25 7.78
C ASP A 186 0.61 4.94 8.59
N VAL A 187 -0.52 4.26 8.83
CA VAL A 187 -0.51 2.96 9.52
C VAL A 187 0.27 1.95 8.67
N PRO A 188 1.26 1.23 9.24
CA PRO A 188 2.01 0.21 8.53
C PRO A 188 1.09 -0.82 7.86
N TYR A 189 1.41 -1.25 6.64
CA TYR A 189 0.53 -2.10 5.85
C TYR A 189 0.20 -3.44 6.53
N ASP A 190 1.19 -4.07 7.16
CA ASP A 190 1.03 -5.29 7.94
C ASP A 190 0.03 -5.08 9.10
N ARG A 191 0.14 -3.94 9.81
CA ARG A 191 -0.79 -3.56 10.86
C ARG A 191 -2.18 -3.28 10.31
N PHE A 192 -2.28 -2.52 9.22
CA PHE A 192 -3.54 -2.17 8.57
C PHE A 192 -4.32 -3.40 8.09
N VAL A 193 -3.64 -4.41 7.54
CA VAL A 193 -4.24 -5.69 7.17
C VAL A 193 -4.64 -6.48 8.41
N THR A 194 -3.76 -6.54 9.42
CA THR A 194 -4.03 -7.26 10.67
C THR A 194 -5.28 -6.71 11.38
N GLU A 195 -5.40 -5.38 11.49
CA GLU A 195 -6.56 -4.72 12.09
C GLU A 195 -7.86 -5.01 11.31
N GLN A 196 -7.79 -5.17 9.99
CA GLN A 196 -8.96 -5.53 9.18
C GLN A 196 -9.41 -6.98 9.33
N LEU A 197 -8.50 -7.89 9.67
CA LEU A 197 -8.79 -9.31 9.77
C LEU A 197 -9.01 -9.80 11.21
N ALA A 198 -8.39 -9.14 12.19
CA ALA A 198 -8.29 -9.67 13.55
C ALA A 198 -8.09 -8.60 14.64
N ALA A 199 -8.61 -7.37 14.48
CA ALA A 199 -8.45 -6.34 15.51
C ALA A 199 -8.99 -6.75 16.90
N ASP A 200 -10.01 -7.60 16.94
CA ASP A 200 -10.57 -8.18 18.19
C ASP A 200 -9.57 -9.08 18.93
N GLN A 201 -8.57 -9.64 18.22
CA GLN A 201 -7.54 -10.50 18.78
C GLN A 201 -6.29 -9.73 19.25
N LEU A 202 -6.25 -8.40 19.09
CA LEU A 202 -5.08 -7.58 19.40
C LEU A 202 -5.04 -7.07 20.86
N GLY A 203 -6.00 -7.47 21.71
CA GLY A 203 -6.06 -7.02 23.11
C GLY A 203 -6.31 -5.51 23.25
N LEU A 204 -7.01 -4.91 22.29
CA LEU A 204 -7.31 -3.49 22.27
C LEU A 204 -8.35 -3.10 23.33
N ALA A 205 -8.37 -1.82 23.70
CA ALA A 205 -9.43 -1.28 24.54
C ALA A 205 -10.79 -1.40 23.84
N GLU A 206 -11.88 -1.50 24.61
CA GLU A 206 -13.25 -1.73 24.11
C GLU A 206 -13.73 -0.73 23.05
N ARG A 207 -13.18 0.50 23.04
CA ARG A 207 -13.54 1.56 22.10
C ARG A 207 -12.36 2.01 21.23
N ASP A 208 -11.37 1.15 21.06
CA ASP A 208 -10.22 1.46 20.21
C ASP A 208 -10.67 1.68 18.75
N PRO A 209 -10.29 2.79 18.10
CA PRO A 209 -10.64 3.06 16.72
C PRO A 209 -10.19 1.99 15.71
N ALA A 210 -9.19 1.16 16.04
CA ALA A 210 -8.74 0.06 15.19
C ALA A 210 -9.75 -1.09 15.10
N LEU A 211 -10.66 -1.24 16.08
CA LEU A 211 -11.73 -2.23 16.02
C LEU A 211 -12.67 -2.03 14.82
N ALA A 212 -12.81 -0.79 14.35
CA ALA A 212 -13.57 -0.48 13.15
C ALA A 212 -12.98 -1.11 11.87
N GLY A 213 -11.71 -1.54 11.89
CA GLY A 213 -11.07 -2.28 10.79
C GLY A 213 -11.81 -3.57 10.42
N LEU A 214 -12.44 -4.24 11.40
CA LEU A 214 -13.24 -5.46 11.18
C LEU A 214 -14.45 -5.24 10.27
N GLY A 215 -14.79 -3.99 9.96
CA GLY A 215 -15.73 -3.65 8.90
C GLY A 215 -15.38 -4.27 7.56
N PHE A 216 -14.10 -4.55 7.28
CA PHE A 216 -13.65 -5.26 6.07
C PHE A 216 -14.34 -6.62 5.86
N LEU A 217 -14.64 -7.34 6.95
CA LEU A 217 -15.26 -8.67 6.88
C LEU A 217 -16.79 -8.63 6.82
N THR A 218 -17.39 -7.51 7.20
CA THR A 218 -18.83 -7.42 7.51
C THR A 218 -19.60 -6.47 6.61
N VAL A 219 -18.94 -5.43 6.11
CA VAL A 219 -19.55 -4.38 5.28
C VAL A 219 -19.36 -4.72 3.81
N GLY A 220 -20.47 -4.91 3.09
CA GLY A 220 -20.45 -5.18 1.65
C GLY A 220 -21.61 -6.05 1.21
N LEU A 221 -21.52 -6.56 -0.03
CA LEU A 221 -22.56 -7.41 -0.60
C LEU A 221 -22.57 -8.79 0.07
N GLN A 222 -23.68 -9.14 0.71
CA GLN A 222 -23.86 -10.48 1.28
C GLN A 222 -24.40 -11.44 0.23
N TYR A 223 -23.62 -12.46 -0.12
CA TYR A 223 -24.08 -13.57 -0.94
C TYR A 223 -24.77 -14.59 -0.03
N ARG A 224 -26.11 -14.55 0.04
CA ARG A 224 -26.87 -15.64 0.66
C ARG A 224 -26.90 -16.82 -0.31
N ASN A 225 -26.03 -17.81 -0.11
CA ASN A 225 -26.23 -19.10 -0.74
C ASN A 225 -27.54 -19.70 -0.21
N ARG A 226 -28.51 -19.89 -1.12
CA ARG A 226 -29.66 -20.77 -0.86
C ARG A 226 -29.12 -22.20 -0.87
N HIS A 227 -28.91 -22.76 0.32
CA HIS A 227 -28.84 -24.20 0.51
C HIS A 227 -30.23 -24.70 0.93
#